data_AF-A0A127VC60-F1
#
_entry.id   AF-A0A127VC60-F1
#
_cell.length_a   1.000
_cell.length_b   1.000
_cell.length_c   1.000
_cell.angle_alpha   90.00
_cell.angle_beta   90.00
_cell.angle_gamma   90.00
#
_symmetry.space_group_name_H-M   'P 1'
#
loop_
_entity.id
_entity.type
_entity.pdbx_description
1 polymer ?
#
loop_
_entity_poly.entity_id
_entity_poly.type
_entity_poly.pdbx_seq_one_letter_code
_entity_poly.pdbx_strand_id
1 'polypeptide(L)'
;MNLIGRNKIANYILKHSQSRVVLLTFLKEFPYRHEQHTAHSSVQVDGTFQMDGFDCLIKVRTNHFAKAINILELTTKEEEMNKWEQKRKEQEATGIGEEIINQSVTVVVTFPPPDIEDLDQLEQSNNKEVVANLFHPELKELAIGTADEYEQNLDRVNILFDAKPETPEFEELLTLLPKVIDYEEYMLEFPKLKIFEAVKNRIDFFSITPIELRYIIGTDHQVDLFFSGNLELADDVLGKLYEFVALRAPVTDKRFF
;
A
#
# COMPACT_ATOMS: atom_id res chain seq x y z
N MET A 1 2.23 12.20 8.08
CA MET A 1 2.31 10.96 8.90
C MET A 1 3.31 9.96 8.31
N ASN A 2 3.95 9.14 9.14
CA ASN A 2 4.82 8.03 8.74
C ASN A 2 4.01 6.75 8.51
N LEU A 3 4.30 6.00 7.45
CA LEU A 3 3.71 4.68 7.21
C LEU A 3 4.67 3.60 7.70
N ILE A 4 4.17 2.69 8.54
CA ILE A 4 4.92 1.54 9.05
C ILE A 4 4.16 0.23 8.77
N GLY A 5 4.84 -0.90 8.90
CA GLY A 5 4.33 -2.21 8.51
C GLY A 5 4.42 -2.43 7.00
N ARG A 6 5.37 -1.77 6.32
CA ARG A 6 5.54 -1.86 4.86
C ARG A 6 5.95 -3.26 4.41
N ASN A 7 6.55 -4.08 5.28
CA ASN A 7 6.82 -5.50 5.04
C ASN A 7 5.56 -6.27 4.60
N LYS A 8 4.38 -5.90 5.12
CA LYS A 8 3.10 -6.53 4.75
C LYS A 8 2.74 -6.27 3.29
N ILE A 9 3.01 -5.06 2.78
CA ILE A 9 2.83 -4.74 1.35
C ILE A 9 3.79 -5.58 0.51
N ALA A 10 5.06 -5.66 0.91
CA ALA A 10 6.05 -6.44 0.17
C ALA A 10 5.65 -7.93 0.11
N ASN A 11 5.25 -8.51 1.24
CA ASN A 11 4.74 -9.88 1.32
C ASN A 11 3.48 -10.11 0.48
N TYR A 12 2.58 -9.13 0.43
CA TYR A 12 1.37 -9.22 -0.38
C TYR A 12 1.70 -9.17 -1.88
N ILE A 13 2.61 -8.29 -2.31
CA ILE A 13 3.07 -8.21 -3.71
C ILE A 13 3.68 -9.54 -4.18
N LEU A 14 4.41 -10.24 -3.31
CA LEU A 14 4.98 -11.55 -3.63
C LEU A 14 3.89 -12.60 -3.94
N LYS A 15 2.76 -12.55 -3.24
CA LYS A 15 1.63 -13.48 -3.44
C LYS A 15 0.70 -13.04 -4.57
N HIS A 16 0.57 -11.72 -4.77
CA HIS A 16 -0.35 -11.10 -5.71
C HIS A 16 0.40 -10.12 -6.62
N SER A 17 1.23 -10.69 -7.50
CA SER A 17 2.12 -9.92 -8.39
C SER A 17 1.39 -8.87 -9.26
N GLN A 18 0.13 -9.12 -9.61
CA GLN A 18 -0.77 -8.19 -10.32
C GLN A 18 -1.01 -6.88 -9.55
N SER A 19 -0.95 -6.90 -8.22
CA SER A 19 -1.16 -5.74 -7.36
C SER A 19 0.11 -4.89 -7.20
N ARG A 20 1.26 -5.34 -7.74
CA ARG A 20 2.56 -4.68 -7.61
C ARG A 20 2.51 -3.21 -7.99
N VAL A 21 2.08 -2.91 -9.22
CA VAL A 21 2.14 -1.54 -9.76
C VAL A 21 1.36 -0.58 -8.88
N VAL A 22 0.19 -1.00 -8.41
CA VAL A 22 -0.74 -0.16 -7.65
C VAL A 22 -0.25 0.06 -6.24
N LEU A 23 0.20 -1.00 -5.57
CA LEU A 23 0.73 -0.92 -4.21
C LEU A 23 2.03 -0.10 -4.15
N LEU A 24 2.91 -0.25 -5.14
CA LEU A 24 4.11 0.58 -5.25
C LEU A 24 3.76 2.04 -5.57
N THR A 25 2.77 2.27 -6.45
CA THR A 25 2.27 3.63 -6.72
C THR A 25 1.69 4.25 -5.46
N PHE A 26 0.93 3.49 -4.67
CA PHE A 26 0.41 3.94 -3.39
C PHE A 26 1.53 4.31 -2.41
N LEU A 27 2.53 3.44 -2.23
CA LEU A 27 3.68 3.71 -1.37
C LEU A 27 4.41 4.99 -1.79
N LYS A 28 4.58 5.19 -3.10
CA LYS A 28 5.21 6.38 -3.67
C LYS A 28 4.39 7.65 -3.42
N GLU A 29 3.07 7.59 -3.59
CA GLU A 29 2.18 8.73 -3.39
C GLU A 29 1.93 9.05 -1.92
N PHE A 30 2.08 8.06 -1.03
CA PHE A 30 1.68 8.18 0.38
C PHE A 30 2.22 9.44 1.07
N PRO A 31 3.51 9.80 0.97
CA PRO A 31 4.05 11.01 1.61
C PRO A 31 3.45 12.31 1.07
N TYR A 32 2.86 12.28 -0.13
CA TYR A 32 2.27 13.44 -0.81
C TYR A 32 0.75 13.53 -0.64
N ARG A 33 0.13 12.52 -0.02
CA ARG A 33 -1.27 12.60 0.37
C ARG A 33 -1.38 13.64 1.48
N HIS A 34 -1.68 14.88 1.09
CA HIS A 34 -1.91 15.96 2.03
C HIS A 34 -2.94 15.51 3.06
N GLU A 35 -2.60 15.68 4.33
CA GLU A 35 -3.42 15.33 5.47
C GLU A 35 -4.78 16.04 5.36
N GLN A 36 -5.76 15.40 4.74
CA GLN A 36 -7.18 15.74 4.93
C GLN A 36 -7.67 15.30 6.32
N HIS A 37 -6.78 14.73 7.14
CA HIS A 37 -7.02 14.53 8.55
C HIS A 37 -6.89 15.88 9.26
N THR A 38 -7.99 16.64 9.26
CA THR A 38 -8.15 17.77 10.15
C THR A 38 -7.78 17.32 11.56
N ALA A 39 -6.82 18.03 12.16
CA ALA A 39 -6.25 17.77 13.49
C ALA A 39 -7.26 18.00 14.64
N HIS A 40 -8.56 17.75 14.40
CA HIS A 40 -9.65 17.97 15.34
C HIS A 40 -10.27 16.68 15.86
N SER A 41 -9.92 15.51 15.32
CA SER A 41 -10.25 14.24 15.95
C SER A 41 -9.16 13.86 16.94
N SER A 42 -9.43 14.01 18.23
CA SER A 42 -8.73 13.30 19.32
C SER A 42 -8.96 11.78 19.30
N VAL A 43 -9.41 11.25 18.16
CA VAL A 43 -9.98 9.91 18.01
C VAL A 43 -9.06 9.11 17.10
N GLN A 44 -8.60 7.97 17.62
CA GLN A 44 -7.96 6.90 16.86
C GLN A 44 -9.02 6.25 15.96
N VAL A 45 -8.70 6.06 14.69
CA VAL A 45 -9.63 5.47 13.73
C VAL A 45 -8.96 4.29 13.05
N ASP A 46 -9.52 3.10 13.28
CA ASP A 46 -9.24 1.94 12.42
C ASP A 46 -9.81 2.26 11.04
N GLY A 47 -8.94 2.25 10.04
CA GLY A 47 -9.25 2.61 8.67
C GLY A 47 -9.06 1.42 7.75
N THR A 48 -9.81 1.40 6.65
CA THR A 48 -9.52 0.52 5.53
C THR A 48 -9.29 1.39 4.31
N PHE A 49 -8.11 1.29 3.71
CA PHE A 49 -7.89 1.81 2.38
C PHE A 49 -8.33 0.74 1.38
N GLN A 50 -9.38 1.04 0.63
CA GLN A 50 -9.71 0.32 -0.58
C GLN A 50 -9.02 1.01 -1.75
N MET A 51 -8.35 0.22 -2.59
CA MET A 51 -7.82 0.72 -3.86
C MET A 51 -8.84 0.45 -4.95
N ASP A 52 -9.38 1.51 -5.53
CA ASP A 52 -10.35 1.39 -6.61
C ASP A 52 -9.73 0.61 -7.79
N GLY A 53 -10.51 -0.29 -8.38
CA GLY A 53 -10.07 -1.15 -9.47
C GLY A 53 -9.19 -2.34 -9.05
N PHE A 54 -8.88 -2.50 -7.76
CA PHE A 54 -8.07 -3.61 -7.26
C PHE A 54 -8.77 -4.38 -6.14
N ASP A 55 -8.59 -5.69 -6.16
CA ASP A 55 -9.10 -6.59 -5.15
C ASP A 55 -8.15 -6.67 -3.95
N CYS A 56 -7.81 -5.50 -3.40
CA CYS A 56 -6.92 -5.38 -2.26
C CYS A 56 -7.51 -4.37 -1.26
N LEU A 57 -7.65 -4.82 -0.01
CA LEU A 57 -8.03 -4.04 1.14
C LEU A 57 -6.81 -3.92 2.05
N ILE A 58 -6.42 -2.68 2.36
CA ILE A 58 -5.33 -2.42 3.31
C ILE A 58 -5.97 -1.93 4.61
N LYS A 59 -5.93 -2.77 5.64
CA LYS A 59 -6.37 -2.36 6.98
C LYS A 59 -5.25 -1.64 7.68
N VAL A 60 -5.58 -0.48 8.21
CA VAL A 60 -4.63 0.38 8.88
C VAL A 60 -5.18 0.85 10.22
N ARG A 61 -4.26 1.20 11.09
CA ARG A 61 -4.54 1.95 12.30
C ARG A 61 -3.82 3.28 12.25
N THR A 62 -4.48 4.34 12.68
CA THR A 62 -3.90 5.69 12.69
C THR A 62 -3.71 6.18 14.11
N ASN A 63 -2.48 6.56 14.47
CA ASN A 63 -2.18 7.27 15.69
C ASN A 63 -1.73 8.70 15.35
N HIS A 64 -2.65 9.65 15.54
CA HIS A 64 -2.42 11.07 15.26
C HIS A 64 -1.35 11.68 16.18
N PHE A 65 -1.26 11.24 17.43
CA PHE A 65 -0.29 11.75 18.40
C PHE A 65 1.13 11.32 18.04
N ALA A 66 1.31 10.06 17.64
CA ALA A 66 2.58 9.52 17.16
C ALA A 66 2.87 9.90 15.69
N LYS A 67 1.94 10.57 15.00
CA LYS A 67 1.99 10.91 13.56
C LYS A 67 2.29 9.69 12.69
N ALA A 68 1.73 8.53 13.01
CA ALA A 68 2.01 7.27 12.34
C ALA A 68 0.72 6.57 11.87
N ILE A 69 0.84 5.87 10.75
CA ILE A 69 -0.16 4.94 10.20
C ILE A 69 0.50 3.56 10.16
N ASN A 70 -0.11 2.59 10.82
CA ASN A 70 0.36 1.22 10.87
C ASN A 70 -0.49 0.32 9.98
N ILE A 71 0.15 -0.39 9.05
CA ILE A 71 -0.50 -1.41 8.24
C ILE A 71 -0.67 -2.67 9.09
N LEU A 72 -1.92 -3.06 9.33
CA LEU A 72 -2.27 -4.23 10.12
C LEU A 72 -2.31 -5.48 9.25
N GLU A 73 -3.02 -5.40 8.13
CA GLU A 73 -3.14 -6.51 7.18
C GLU A 73 -3.50 -6.02 5.77
N LEU A 74 -3.16 -6.84 4.78
CA LEU A 74 -3.66 -6.74 3.42
C LEU A 74 -4.45 -8.01 3.12
N THR A 75 -5.66 -7.87 2.60
CA THR A 75 -6.54 -8.99 2.22
C THR A 75 -7.18 -8.71 0.87
N THR A 76 -7.61 -9.76 0.18
CA THR A 76 -8.55 -9.60 -0.95
C THR A 76 -9.97 -9.33 -0.41
N LYS A 77 -10.87 -8.80 -1.24
CA LYS A 77 -12.28 -8.65 -0.83
C LYS A 77 -12.91 -10.01 -0.60
N GLU A 78 -12.54 -11.02 -1.38
CA GLU A 78 -13.02 -12.39 -1.19
C GLU A 78 -12.57 -12.96 0.17
N GLU A 79 -11.28 -12.85 0.51
CA GLU A 79 -10.76 -13.29 1.81
C GLU A 79 -11.45 -12.56 2.97
N GLU A 80 -11.68 -11.25 2.81
CA GLU A 80 -12.39 -10.46 3.80
C GLU A 80 -13.84 -10.93 3.96
N MET A 81 -14.57 -11.12 2.86
CA MET A 81 -15.94 -11.66 2.91
C MET A 81 -15.97 -13.04 3.58
N ASN A 82 -15.01 -13.92 3.27
CA ASN A 82 -14.91 -15.24 3.89
C ASN A 82 -14.67 -15.14 5.41
N LYS A 83 -13.79 -14.23 5.86
CA LYS A 83 -13.59 -13.95 7.30
C LYS A 83 -14.88 -13.47 7.97
N TRP A 84 -15.63 -12.61 7.29
CA TRP A 84 -16.92 -12.10 7.79
C TRP A 84 -17.97 -13.21 7.90
N GLU A 85 -18.10 -14.05 6.88
CA GLU A 85 -19.01 -15.20 6.91
C GLU A 85 -18.65 -16.20 8.01
N GLN A 86 -17.36 -16.45 8.21
CA GLN A 86 -16.89 -17.33 9.29
C GLN A 86 -17.23 -16.75 10.66
N LYS A 87 -16.92 -15.47 10.91
CA LYS A 87 -17.29 -14.80 12.16
C LYS A 87 -18.79 -14.83 12.41
N ARG A 88 -19.60 -14.62 11.36
CA ARG A 88 -21.07 -14.72 11.45
C ARG A 88 -21.50 -16.11 11.89
N LYS A 89 -20.96 -17.17 11.28
CA LYS A 89 -21.25 -18.57 11.65
C LYS A 89 -20.82 -18.87 13.10
N GLU A 90 -19.69 -18.35 13.55
CA GLU A 90 -19.20 -18.52 14.93
C GLU A 90 -20.09 -17.80 15.95
N GLN A 91 -20.58 -16.60 15.63
CA GLN A 91 -21.54 -15.85 16.45
C GLN A 91 -22.91 -16.56 16.54
N GLU A 92 -23.41 -17.06 15.41
CA GLU A 92 -24.63 -17.88 15.35
C GLU A 92 -24.49 -19.16 16.20
N ALA A 93 -23.32 -19.80 16.18
CA ALA A 93 -23.05 -21.02 16.95
C ALA A 93 -22.91 -20.78 18.47
N THR A 94 -22.45 -19.62 18.89
CA THR A 94 -22.25 -19.28 20.31
C THR A 94 -23.50 -18.72 20.99
N GLY A 95 -24.51 -18.33 20.22
CA GLY A 95 -25.79 -17.80 20.74
C GLY A 95 -25.67 -16.42 21.41
N ILE A 96 -24.50 -15.78 21.32
CA ILE A 96 -24.24 -14.43 21.82
C ILE A 96 -24.35 -13.49 20.62
N GLY A 97 -25.53 -12.92 20.40
CA GLY A 97 -25.73 -11.87 19.42
C GLY A 97 -25.14 -10.55 19.94
N GLU A 98 -23.85 -10.33 19.74
CA GLU A 98 -23.29 -8.98 19.83
C GLU A 98 -23.50 -8.28 18.49
N GLU A 99 -24.34 -7.25 18.52
CA GLU A 99 -24.60 -6.36 17.39
C GLU A 99 -23.36 -5.47 17.18
N ILE A 100 -22.35 -5.98 16.47
CA ILE A 100 -21.18 -5.20 16.10
C ILE A 100 -21.60 -4.25 14.96
N ILE A 101 -21.97 -3.02 15.31
CA ILE A 101 -22.19 -1.94 14.34
C ILE A 101 -20.82 -1.48 13.81
N ASN A 102 -20.30 -2.19 12.81
CA ASN A 102 -19.20 -1.68 12.00
C ASN A 102 -19.77 -0.70 10.98
N GLN A 103 -19.68 0.61 11.26
CA GLN A 103 -19.93 1.63 10.25
C GLN A 103 -18.76 1.67 9.26
N SER A 104 -18.80 0.82 8.24
CA SER A 104 -17.98 1.00 7.03
C SER A 104 -18.79 1.75 5.98
N VAL A 105 -18.46 3.01 5.73
CA VAL A 105 -18.99 3.75 4.57
C VAL A 105 -18.28 3.21 3.33
N THR A 106 -19.01 2.41 2.54
CA THR A 106 -18.53 1.91 1.24
C THR A 106 -19.21 2.72 0.14
N VAL A 107 -18.45 3.56 -0.56
CA VAL A 107 -18.93 4.18 -1.82
C VAL A 107 -18.65 3.18 -2.93
N VAL A 108 -19.69 2.53 -3.43
CA VAL A 108 -19.60 1.60 -4.56
C VAL A 108 -19.79 2.38 -5.85
N VAL A 109 -18.73 2.48 -6.65
CA VAL A 109 -18.83 2.83 -8.07
C VAL A 109 -18.58 1.55 -8.85
N THR A 110 -19.63 1.02 -9.48
CA THR A 110 -19.57 -0.22 -10.28
C THR A 110 -19.09 0.07 -11.71
N PHE A 111 -18.12 -0.70 -12.16
CA PHE A 111 -17.79 -0.86 -13.59
C PHE A 111 -17.92 -2.35 -13.96
N PRO A 112 -18.32 -2.68 -15.20
CA PRO A 112 -18.40 -4.06 -15.66
C PRO A 112 -17.00 -4.70 -15.68
N PRO A 113 -16.89 -5.99 -15.33
CA PRO A 113 -15.61 -6.70 -15.36
C PRO A 113 -15.09 -6.82 -16.80
N PRO A 114 -13.77 -6.70 -17.04
CA PRO A 114 -13.20 -7.07 -18.32
C PRO A 114 -13.27 -8.59 -18.50
N ASP A 115 -13.56 -9.02 -19.73
CA ASP A 115 -13.47 -10.43 -20.13
C ASP A 115 -12.01 -10.90 -20.00
N ILE A 116 -11.75 -11.87 -19.12
CA ILE A 116 -10.44 -12.52 -18.98
C ILE A 116 -10.65 -14.03 -19.16
N GLU A 117 -10.18 -14.53 -20.30
CA GLU A 117 -9.89 -15.96 -20.48
C GLU A 117 -8.49 -16.27 -19.90
N ASP A 118 -8.46 -17.36 -19.11
CA ASP A 118 -7.31 -18.14 -18.60
C ASP A 118 -6.25 -17.47 -17.71
N LEU A 119 -6.37 -17.71 -16.39
CA LEU A 119 -5.25 -17.71 -15.44
C LEU A 119 -5.44 -18.81 -14.37
N ASP A 120 -5.51 -20.07 -14.82
CA ASP A 120 -5.30 -21.24 -13.95
C ASP A 120 -3.92 -21.82 -14.21
N GLN A 121 -2.96 -21.54 -13.32
CA GLN A 121 -1.82 -22.37 -12.90
C GLN A 121 -0.69 -21.48 -12.39
N LEU A 122 -0.61 -21.28 -11.07
CA LEU A 122 0.65 -21.06 -10.33
C LEU A 122 0.37 -20.99 -8.81
N GLU A 123 -0.13 -22.08 -8.24
CA GLU A 123 -0.07 -22.29 -6.80
C GLU A 123 0.75 -23.55 -6.52
N GLN A 124 1.99 -23.37 -6.05
CA GLN A 124 2.71 -24.22 -5.09
C GLN A 124 4.22 -23.93 -5.13
N SER A 125 4.70 -23.03 -4.26
CA SER A 125 6.06 -23.14 -3.72
C SER A 125 6.22 -22.36 -2.40
N ASN A 126 6.94 -22.96 -1.46
CA ASN A 126 7.04 -22.63 -0.03
C ASN A 126 7.33 -21.16 0.34
N ASN A 127 6.45 -20.60 1.19
CA ASN A 127 6.38 -19.19 1.62
C ASN A 127 7.44 -18.69 2.62
N LYS A 128 8.43 -19.50 3.04
CA LYS A 128 9.41 -19.07 4.07
C LYS A 128 10.74 -18.54 3.52
N GLU A 129 11.11 -18.90 2.29
CA GLU A 129 12.39 -18.51 1.70
C GLU A 129 12.30 -17.18 0.92
N VAL A 130 11.09 -16.81 0.48
CA VAL A 130 10.87 -15.62 -0.38
C VAL A 130 10.90 -14.31 0.40
N VAL A 131 10.51 -14.32 1.68
CA VAL A 131 10.58 -13.15 2.58
C VAL A 131 12.03 -12.70 2.78
N ALA A 132 12.99 -13.63 2.75
CA ALA A 132 14.41 -13.34 2.91
C ALA A 132 15.03 -12.58 1.72
N ASN A 133 14.41 -12.62 0.54
CA ASN A 133 14.90 -11.98 -0.68
C ASN A 133 14.47 -10.51 -0.83
N LEU A 134 13.61 -10.00 0.05
CA LEU A 134 13.23 -8.58 0.12
C LEU A 134 14.09 -7.78 1.08
N PHE A 135 15.06 -8.43 1.73
CA PHE A 135 16.00 -7.79 2.63
C PHE A 135 17.38 -7.81 2.01
N HIS A 136 18.11 -6.70 2.09
CA HIS A 136 19.50 -6.64 1.66
C HIS A 136 20.30 -7.75 2.37
N PRO A 137 20.76 -8.81 1.66
CA PRO A 137 21.47 -9.91 2.31
C PRO A 137 22.85 -9.48 2.83
N GLU A 138 23.38 -8.37 2.29
CA GLU A 138 24.71 -7.82 2.61
C GLU A 138 24.69 -6.75 3.72
N LEU A 139 23.52 -6.25 4.14
CA LEU A 139 23.40 -5.19 5.16
C LEU A 139 23.17 -5.72 6.58
N LYS A 140 23.36 -7.03 6.79
CA LYS A 140 23.10 -7.75 8.05
C LYS A 140 23.87 -7.23 9.28
N GLU A 141 24.83 -6.30 9.08
CA GLU A 141 25.66 -5.69 10.12
C GLU A 141 25.57 -4.15 10.17
N LEU A 142 24.55 -3.52 9.57
CA LEU A 142 24.26 -2.13 9.90
C LEU A 142 23.67 -2.05 11.32
N ALA A 143 23.99 -0.98 12.04
CA ALA A 143 23.51 -0.68 13.40
C ALA A 143 21.97 -0.48 13.52
N ILE A 144 21.22 -0.91 12.50
CA ILE A 144 19.78 -0.73 12.29
C ILE A 144 18.99 -1.95 12.81
N GLY A 145 19.67 -3.05 13.15
CA GLY A 145 19.09 -4.24 13.78
C GLY A 145 18.86 -5.41 12.80
N THR A 146 18.39 -6.54 13.32
CA THR A 146 18.09 -7.75 12.54
C THR A 146 16.62 -7.85 12.12
N ALA A 147 16.30 -8.72 11.16
CA ALA A 147 14.91 -8.99 10.77
C ALA A 147 14.04 -9.48 11.93
N ASP A 148 14.60 -10.31 12.82
CA ASP A 148 13.89 -10.80 14.00
C ASP A 148 13.62 -9.66 15.00
N GLU A 149 14.58 -8.76 15.20
CA GLU A 149 14.39 -7.56 16.03
C GLU A 149 13.36 -6.61 15.42
N TYR A 150 13.36 -6.46 14.10
CA TYR A 150 12.34 -5.68 13.39
C TYR A 150 10.94 -6.24 13.64
N GLU A 151 10.71 -7.54 13.45
CA GLU A 151 9.40 -8.14 13.68
C GLU A 151 8.98 -8.04 15.16
N GLN A 152 9.90 -8.24 16.10
CA GLN A 152 9.63 -8.04 17.54
C GLN A 152 9.24 -6.59 17.86
N ASN A 153 9.97 -5.62 17.30
CA ASN A 153 9.66 -4.20 17.47
C ASN A 153 8.31 -3.86 16.82
N LEU A 154 8.03 -4.38 15.63
CA LEU A 154 6.76 -4.16 14.93
C LEU A 154 5.58 -4.77 15.70
N ASP A 155 5.72 -5.99 16.24
CA ASP A 155 4.72 -6.62 17.09
C ASP A 155 4.47 -5.82 18.37
N ARG A 156 5.54 -5.32 19.01
CA ARG A 156 5.41 -4.45 20.17
C ARG A 156 4.73 -3.14 19.81
N VAL A 157 5.05 -2.54 18.66
CA VAL A 157 4.38 -1.35 18.13
C VAL A 157 2.90 -1.64 17.87
N ASN A 158 2.53 -2.80 17.32
CA ASN A 158 1.13 -3.18 17.11
C ASN A 158 0.32 -3.18 18.42
N ILE A 159 0.93 -3.65 19.51
CA ILE A 159 0.30 -3.69 20.85
C ILE A 159 0.17 -2.27 21.43
N LEU A 160 1.22 -1.46 21.30
CA LEU A 160 1.29 -0.13 21.91
C LEU A 160 0.67 0.97 21.03
N PHE A 161 0.23 0.65 19.81
CA PHE A 161 -0.16 1.66 18.83
C PHE A 161 -1.31 2.55 19.30
N ASP A 162 -2.13 2.05 20.23
CA ASP A 162 -3.26 2.78 20.81
C ASP A 162 -2.92 3.53 22.11
N ALA A 163 -1.66 3.55 22.51
CA ALA A 163 -1.20 4.28 23.70
C ALA A 163 -1.52 5.78 23.59
N LYS A 164 -1.95 6.36 24.72
CA LYS A 164 -2.32 7.78 24.83
C LYS A 164 -1.09 8.62 25.17
N PRO A 165 -1.06 9.91 24.79
CA PRO A 165 0.01 10.81 25.22
C PRO A 165 0.22 10.77 26.73
N GLU A 166 1.47 11.02 27.17
CA GLU A 166 1.86 11.10 28.58
C GLU A 166 1.76 9.77 29.36
N THR A 167 1.62 8.62 28.68
CA THR A 167 1.73 7.30 29.32
C THR A 167 3.09 6.63 29.04
N PRO A 168 3.59 5.76 29.93
CA PRO A 168 4.83 5.01 29.68
C PRO A 168 4.81 4.21 28.38
N GLU A 169 3.65 3.67 28.01
CA GLU A 169 3.43 2.92 26.77
C GLU A 169 3.62 3.80 25.53
N PHE A 170 3.22 5.07 25.60
CA PHE A 170 3.38 6.01 24.50
C PHE A 170 4.83 6.47 24.34
N GLU A 171 5.55 6.70 25.45
CA GLU A 171 6.99 6.97 25.41
C GLU A 171 7.78 5.77 24.82
N GLU A 172 7.37 4.54 25.17
CA GLU A 172 7.91 3.32 24.56
C GLU A 172 7.60 3.28 23.06
N LEU A 173 6.36 3.55 22.64
CA LEU A 173 5.95 3.62 21.24
C LEU A 173 6.82 4.62 20.46
N LEU A 174 7.02 5.84 20.99
CA LEU A 174 7.85 6.87 20.36
C LEU A 174 9.32 6.45 20.23
N THR A 175 9.80 5.57 21.11
CA THR A 175 11.16 5.01 21.03
C THR A 175 11.26 3.90 19.99
N LEU A 176 10.20 3.11 19.80
CA LEU A 176 10.18 1.99 18.86
C LEU A 176 9.94 2.42 17.40
N LEU A 177 9.12 3.44 17.18
CA LEU A 177 8.75 3.89 15.83
C LEU A 177 9.96 4.24 14.94
N PRO A 178 10.95 5.02 15.38
CA PRO A 178 12.14 5.29 14.57
C PRO A 178 12.88 4.03 14.16
N LYS A 179 13.01 3.03 15.07
CA LYS A 179 13.70 1.76 14.77
C LYS A 179 12.99 0.99 13.65
N VAL A 180 11.65 0.93 13.71
CA VAL A 180 10.83 0.28 12.68
C VAL A 180 10.93 1.03 11.35
N ILE A 181 10.84 2.37 11.38
CA ILE A 181 10.92 3.21 10.18
C ILE A 181 12.27 3.08 9.50
N ASP A 182 13.36 3.23 10.27
CA ASP A 182 14.73 3.13 9.77
C ASP A 182 14.97 1.75 9.16
N TYR A 183 14.59 0.68 9.87
CA TYR A 183 14.74 -0.67 9.32
C TYR A 183 13.97 -0.84 8.01
N GLU A 184 12.72 -0.39 7.91
CA GLU A 184 11.96 -0.46 6.66
C GLU A 184 12.51 0.46 5.55
N GLU A 185 13.19 1.54 5.88
CA GLU A 185 13.76 2.44 4.88
C GLU A 185 15.06 1.90 4.30
N TYR A 186 15.91 1.30 5.13
CA TYR A 186 17.23 0.83 4.74
C TYR A 186 17.29 -0.65 4.36
N MET A 187 16.42 -1.48 4.92
CA MET A 187 16.50 -2.94 4.76
C MET A 187 15.43 -3.49 3.85
N LEU A 188 14.26 -2.84 3.72
CA LEU A 188 13.16 -3.35 2.90
C LEU A 188 13.31 -2.90 1.45
N GLU A 189 13.56 -3.86 0.56
CA GLU A 189 13.63 -3.64 -0.88
C GLU A 189 12.28 -3.87 -1.55
N PHE A 190 11.84 -2.89 -2.34
CA PHE A 190 10.69 -3.05 -3.22
C PHE A 190 11.15 -3.23 -4.68
N PRO A 191 10.43 -4.03 -5.48
CA PRO A 191 10.68 -4.08 -6.92
C PRO A 191 10.63 -2.69 -7.54
N LYS A 192 11.49 -2.40 -8.51
CA LYS A 192 11.46 -1.12 -9.23
C LYS A 192 10.12 -0.97 -9.94
N LEU A 193 9.42 0.11 -9.64
CA LEU A 193 8.24 0.57 -10.37
C LEU A 193 8.75 1.39 -11.55
N LYS A 194 8.30 1.16 -12.78
CA LYS A 194 8.65 2.06 -13.89
C LYS A 194 7.58 3.13 -14.04
N ILE A 195 7.98 4.34 -14.46
CA ILE A 195 7.08 5.50 -14.61
C ILE A 195 5.89 5.15 -15.53
N PHE A 196 6.18 4.55 -16.69
CA PHE A 196 5.13 4.18 -17.64
C PHE A 196 4.16 3.14 -17.07
N GLU A 197 4.60 2.27 -16.14
CA GLU A 197 3.71 1.28 -15.51
C GLU A 197 2.70 1.98 -14.61
N ALA A 198 3.14 2.94 -13.80
CA ALA A 198 2.26 3.74 -12.94
C ALA A 198 1.28 4.58 -13.76
N VAL A 199 1.77 5.22 -14.83
CA VAL A 199 0.92 6.01 -15.74
C VAL A 199 -0.09 5.14 -16.47
N LYS A 200 0.36 3.99 -17.02
CA LYS A 200 -0.51 3.03 -17.71
C LYS A 200 -1.61 2.54 -16.78
N ASN A 201 -1.26 2.19 -15.54
CA ASN A 201 -2.23 1.75 -14.54
C ASN A 201 -3.32 2.81 -14.29
N ARG A 202 -2.99 4.10 -14.23
CA ARG A 202 -3.97 5.18 -14.08
C ARG A 202 -4.84 5.37 -15.32
N ILE A 203 -4.25 5.25 -16.51
CA ILE A 203 -4.98 5.36 -17.78
C ILE A 203 -6.02 4.26 -17.90
N ASP A 204 -5.61 3.02 -17.62
CA ASP A 204 -6.50 1.87 -17.62
C ASP A 204 -7.62 2.06 -16.59
N PHE A 205 -7.26 2.55 -15.38
CA PHE A 205 -8.22 2.83 -14.32
C PHE A 205 -9.25 3.91 -14.67
N PHE A 206 -8.83 5.02 -15.27
CA PHE A 206 -9.72 6.11 -15.68
C PHE A 206 -10.35 5.91 -17.06
N SER A 207 -10.06 4.79 -17.74
CA SER A 207 -10.48 4.54 -19.13
C SER A 207 -10.07 5.68 -20.08
N ILE A 208 -8.89 6.27 -19.86
CA ILE A 208 -8.35 7.36 -20.67
C ILE A 208 -7.97 6.81 -22.04
N THR A 209 -8.34 7.52 -23.09
CA THR A 209 -8.04 7.12 -24.47
C THR A 209 -6.64 7.59 -24.91
N PRO A 210 -5.96 6.86 -25.80
CA PRO A 210 -4.66 7.28 -26.36
C PRO A 210 -4.70 8.66 -27.02
N ILE A 211 -5.87 9.06 -27.52
CA ILE A 211 -6.09 10.38 -28.14
C ILE A 211 -5.82 11.50 -27.15
N GLU A 212 -6.21 11.33 -25.89
CA GLU A 212 -6.06 12.34 -24.85
C GLU A 212 -4.58 12.48 -24.43
N LEU A 213 -3.83 11.40 -24.49
CA LEU A 213 -2.39 11.38 -24.18
C LEU A 213 -1.55 12.11 -25.21
N ARG A 214 -2.00 12.15 -26.47
CA ARG A 214 -1.32 12.91 -27.54
C ARG A 214 -1.16 14.39 -27.23
N TYR A 215 -2.14 14.99 -26.54
CA TYR A 215 -2.07 16.41 -26.17
C TYR A 215 -0.95 16.72 -25.16
N ILE A 216 -0.42 15.70 -24.49
CA ILE A 216 0.62 15.82 -23.47
C ILE A 216 1.96 15.30 -24.00
N ILE A 217 1.98 14.05 -24.50
CA ILE A 217 3.20 13.34 -24.92
C ILE A 217 3.60 13.69 -26.35
N GLY A 218 2.64 14.01 -27.22
CA GLY A 218 2.86 14.35 -28.63
C GLY A 218 2.22 13.38 -29.60
N THR A 219 3.02 12.77 -30.48
CA THR A 219 2.53 11.88 -31.55
C THR A 219 2.18 10.48 -31.04
N ASP A 220 1.32 9.73 -31.75
CA ASP A 220 0.99 8.33 -31.42
C ASP A 220 2.26 7.47 -31.28
N HIS A 221 3.23 7.68 -32.16
CA HIS A 221 4.51 6.98 -32.11
C HIS A 221 5.29 7.25 -30.81
N GLN A 222 5.27 8.48 -30.30
CA GLN A 222 5.91 8.82 -29.02
C GLN A 222 5.16 8.20 -27.84
N VAL A 223 3.83 8.13 -27.90
CA VAL A 223 3.00 7.45 -26.89
C VAL A 223 3.36 5.96 -26.82
N ASP A 224 3.48 5.29 -27.97
CA ASP A 224 3.88 3.87 -28.04
C ASP A 224 5.31 3.65 -27.54
N LEU A 225 6.25 4.53 -27.91
CA LEU A 225 7.62 4.46 -27.42
C LEU A 225 7.70 4.66 -25.90
N PHE A 226 6.87 5.53 -25.33
CA PHE A 226 6.81 5.74 -23.88
C PHE A 226 6.30 4.48 -23.16
N PHE A 227 5.17 3.89 -23.59
CA PHE A 227 4.61 2.71 -22.93
C PHE A 227 5.41 1.42 -23.16
N SER A 228 6.26 1.38 -24.18
CA SER A 228 7.25 0.31 -24.36
C SER A 228 8.52 0.53 -23.54
N GLY A 229 8.66 1.67 -22.86
CA GLY A 229 9.83 2.02 -22.07
C GLY A 229 11.05 2.43 -22.90
N ASN A 230 10.86 2.73 -24.19
CA ASN A 230 11.92 3.13 -25.12
C ASN A 230 12.06 4.65 -25.27
N LEU A 231 11.19 5.42 -24.59
CA LEU A 231 11.24 6.88 -24.56
C LEU A 231 11.15 7.37 -23.12
N GLU A 232 12.18 8.11 -22.69
CA GLU A 232 12.11 8.92 -21.47
C GLU A 232 11.54 10.29 -21.82
N LEU A 233 10.54 10.73 -21.05
CA LEU A 233 9.93 12.05 -21.21
C LEU A 233 10.73 13.07 -20.41
N ALA A 234 10.77 14.31 -20.91
CA ALA A 234 11.30 15.43 -20.14
C ALA A 234 10.43 15.72 -18.91
N ASP A 235 11.06 16.21 -17.82
CA ASP A 235 10.39 16.43 -16.53
C ASP A 235 9.15 17.35 -16.63
N ASP A 236 9.17 18.33 -17.52
CA ASP A 236 8.06 19.26 -17.75
C ASP A 236 6.85 18.59 -18.41
N VAL A 237 7.09 17.67 -19.35
CA VAL A 237 6.06 16.83 -19.98
C VAL A 237 5.52 15.81 -18.97
N LEU A 238 6.43 15.17 -18.22
CA LEU A 238 6.07 14.18 -17.23
C LEU A 238 5.26 14.78 -16.07
N GLY A 239 5.56 16.03 -15.68
CA GLY A 239 4.78 16.77 -14.69
C GLY A 239 3.34 16.98 -15.13
N LYS A 240 3.12 17.43 -16.36
CA LYS A 240 1.78 17.57 -16.96
C LYS A 240 1.06 16.22 -17.04
N LEU A 241 1.78 15.16 -17.38
CA LEU A 241 1.22 13.82 -17.45
C LEU A 241 0.78 13.33 -16.06
N TYR A 242 1.60 13.53 -15.02
CA TYR A 242 1.25 13.18 -13.65
C TYR A 242 0.02 13.93 -13.15
N GLU A 243 -0.08 15.23 -13.42
CA GLU A 243 -1.27 16.02 -13.11
C GLU A 243 -2.51 15.46 -13.84
N PHE A 244 -2.37 15.15 -15.13
CA PHE A 244 -3.45 14.62 -15.95
C PHE A 244 -3.98 13.26 -15.47
N VAL A 245 -3.08 12.35 -15.09
CA VAL A 245 -3.45 11.02 -14.57
C VAL A 245 -3.61 10.99 -13.05
N ALA A 246 -3.64 12.15 -12.41
CA ALA A 246 -3.79 12.34 -10.97
C ALA A 246 -2.76 11.57 -10.11
N LEU A 247 -1.53 11.42 -10.61
CA LEU A 247 -0.40 10.92 -9.82
C LEU A 247 0.10 12.03 -8.88
N ARG A 248 0.14 11.73 -7.58
CA ARG A 248 0.44 12.74 -6.55
C ARG A 248 1.93 12.92 -6.27
N ALA A 249 2.75 11.92 -6.57
CA ALA A 249 4.19 12.01 -6.35
C ALA A 249 4.81 13.00 -7.35
N PRO A 250 5.73 13.89 -6.93
CA PRO A 250 6.39 14.80 -7.83
C PRO A 250 7.36 14.03 -8.74
N VAL A 251 7.60 14.56 -9.94
CA VAL A 251 8.52 13.97 -10.92
C VAL A 251 9.96 13.86 -10.38
N THR A 252 10.33 14.76 -9.48
CA THR A 252 11.64 14.78 -8.83
C THR A 252 11.84 13.65 -7.82
N ASP A 253 10.76 12.99 -7.36
CA ASP A 253 10.87 11.87 -6.44
C ASP A 253 11.26 10.58 -7.18
N LYS A 254 12.55 10.25 -7.09
CA LYS A 254 13.12 9.04 -7.69
C LYS A 254 13.01 7.79 -6.81
N ARG A 255 12.35 7.85 -5.65
CA ARG A 255 12.12 6.65 -4.83
C ARG A 255 11.36 5.62 -5.66
N PHE A 256 11.88 4.39 -5.69
CA PHE A 256 11.32 3.23 -6.40
C PHE A 256 11.40 3.24 -7.94
N PHE A 257 12.11 4.18 -8.59
CA PHE A 257 12.37 4.22 -10.04
C PHE A 257 13.78 3.70 -10.42
#